data_AF-A0A3D4XEL1-F1
#
_entry.id   AF-A0A3D4XEL1-F1
#
_cell.length_a   1.000
_cell.length_b   1.000
_cell.length_c   1.000
_cell.angle_alpha   90.00
_cell.angle_beta   90.00
_cell.angle_gamma   90.00
#
_symmetry.space_group_name_H-M   'P 1'
#
loop_
_entity.id
_entity.type
_entity.pdbx_description
1 polymer ?
#
loop_
_entity_poly.entity_id
_entity_poly.type
_entity_poly.pdbx_seq_one_letter_code
_entity_poly.pdbx_strand_id
1 'polypeptide(L)' 'MGQSKYAGTQTEKNLLTAFAGESQARNKYTYFASTAKKEGFEQISAIFLDTANNEKEHAKM' A
#
# COMPACT_ATOMS: atom_id res chain seq x y z
N MET A 1 12.06 -9.90 -18.35
CA MET A 1 12.31 -9.31 -17.01
C MET A 1 13.64 -9.87 -16.53
N GLY A 2 14.66 -9.03 -16.35
CA GLY A 2 15.95 -9.48 -15.83
C GLY A 2 15.84 -9.91 -14.37
N GLN A 3 16.68 -10.85 -13.93
CA GLN A 3 16.73 -11.21 -12.52
C GLN A 3 17.00 -9.97 -11.66
N SER A 4 16.22 -9.82 -10.58
CA SER A 4 16.47 -8.80 -9.56
C SER A 4 17.92 -8.89 -9.08
N LYS A 5 18.59 -7.75 -8.86
CA LYS A 5 19.94 -7.72 -8.27
C LYS A 5 20.03 -8.38 -6.89
N TYR A 6 18.88 -8.66 -6.28
CA TYR A 6 18.75 -9.33 -4.98
C TYR A 6 18.33 -10.80 -5.07
N ALA A 7 18.27 -11.39 -6.28
CA ALA A 7 17.78 -12.74 -6.50
C ALA A 7 18.40 -13.77 -5.54
N GLY A 8 17.56 -14.52 -4.84
CA GLY A 8 17.94 -15.57 -3.89
C GLY A 8 18.36 -15.09 -2.49
N THR A 9 18.47 -13.77 -2.27
CA THR A 9 18.90 -13.21 -0.98
C THR A 9 17.75 -13.05 0.01
N GLN A 10 18.07 -12.87 1.30
CA GLN A 10 17.06 -12.48 2.30
C GLN A 10 16.47 -11.10 1.99
N THR A 11 17.23 -10.20 1.36
CA THR A 11 16.74 -8.89 0.93
C THR A 11 15.62 -9.02 -0.10
N GLU A 12 15.72 -9.93 -1.07
CA GLU A 12 14.61 -10.17 -2.01
C GLU A 12 13.34 -10.64 -1.30
N LYS A 13 13.47 -11.59 -0.36
CA LYS A 13 12.33 -12.06 0.43
C LYS A 13 11.70 -10.92 1.24
N ASN A 14 12.52 -10.06 1.84
CA ASN A 14 12.06 -8.90 2.59
C ASN A 14 11.36 -7.88 1.69
N LEU A 15 11.88 -7.61 0.48
CA LEU A 15 11.26 -6.71 -0.49
C LEU A 15 9.90 -7.24 -0.98
N LEU A 16 9.79 -8.54 -1.25
CA LEU A 16 8.51 -9.17 -1.60
C LEU A 16 7.50 -9.11 -0.44
N THR A 17 7.99 -9.29 0.79
CA THR A 17 7.16 -9.18 2.01
C THR A 17 6.66 -7.74 2.18
N ALA A 18 7.54 -6.75 2.01
CA ALA A 18 7.19 -5.34 2.06
C ALA A 18 6.16 -4.99 0.96
N PHE A 19 6.41 -5.39 -0.28
CA PHE A 19 5.47 -5.21 -1.39
C PHE A 19 4.07 -5.76 -1.09
N ALA A 20 3.99 -6.97 -0.53
CA ALA A 20 2.72 -7.56 -0.13
C ALA A 20 2.06 -6.79 1.03
N GLY A 21 2.86 -6.32 2.00
CA GLY A 21 2.41 -5.49 3.11
C GLY A 21 1.80 -4.16 2.65
N GLU A 22 2.52 -3.41 1.82
CA GLU A 22 2.07 -2.12 1.28
C GLU A 22 0.85 -2.27 0.38
N SER A 23 0.79 -3.35 -0.42
CA SER A 23 -0.39 -3.66 -1.24
C SER A 23 -1.64 -3.93 -0.38
N GLN A 24 -1.47 -4.63 0.75
CA GLN A 24 -2.56 -4.86 1.69
C GLN A 24 -2.96 -3.58 2.43
N ALA A 25 -1.99 -2.76 2.84
CA ALA A 25 -2.22 -1.47 3.50
C ALA A 25 -3.03 -0.52 2.62
N ARG A 26 -2.65 -0.38 1.33
CA ARG A 26 -3.43 0.37 0.33
C ARG A 26 -4.90 -0.04 0.30
N ASN A 27 -5.18 -1.35 0.24
CA ASN A 27 -6.55 -1.85 0.18
C ASN A 27 -7.32 -1.51 1.47
N LYS A 28 -6.70 -1.67 2.64
CA LYS A 28 -7.31 -1.30 3.92
C LYS A 28 -7.65 0.18 3.98
N TYR A 29 -6.73 1.06 3.62
CA TYR A 29 -6.96 2.50 3.63
C TYR A 29 -8.05 2.92 2.63
N THR A 30 -8.15 2.26 1.48
CA THR A 30 -9.26 2.49 0.54
C THR A 30 -10.62 2.11 1.16
N TYR A 31 -10.69 1.00 1.92
CA TYR A 31 -11.91 0.62 2.64
C TYR A 31 -12.24 1.58 3.78
N PHE A 32 -11.24 2.03 4.54
CA PHE A 32 -11.44 3.00 5.61
C PHE A 32 -11.91 4.35 5.07
N ALA A 33 -11.38 4.80 3.93
CA ALA A 33 -11.90 5.97 3.24
C ALA A 33 -13.38 5.80 2.88
N SER A 34 -13.76 4.66 2.30
CA SER A 34 -15.16 4.37 1.99
C SER A 34 -16.07 4.39 3.21
N THR A 35 -15.61 3.89 4.37
CA THR A 35 -16.38 3.93 5.62
C THR A 35 -16.48 5.35 6.15
N ALA A 36 -15.36 6.08 6.25
CA ALA A 36 -15.33 7.46 6.72
C ALA A 36 -16.26 8.36 5.89
N LYS A 37 -16.30 8.17 4.57
CA LYS A 37 -17.23 8.88 3.69
C LYS A 37 -18.69 8.58 4.00
N LYS A 38 -19.05 7.32 4.24
CA LYS A 38 -20.43 6.91 4.59
C LYS A 38 -20.89 7.51 5.92
N GLU A 39 -19.95 7.74 6.84
CA GLU A 39 -20.21 8.35 8.16
C GLU A 39 -20.17 9.88 8.14
N GLY A 40 -19.91 10.51 6.98
CA GLY A 40 -19.88 11.97 6.81
C GLY A 40 -18.53 12.62 7.16
N PHE A 41 -17.49 11.84 7.43
CA PHE A 41 -16.14 12.34 7.72
C PHE A 41 -15.33 12.58 6.44
N GLU A 42 -15.74 13.56 5.63
CA GLU A 42 -15.15 13.82 4.31
C GLU A 42 -13.63 14.06 4.35
N GLN A 43 -13.13 14.87 5.31
CA GLN A 43 -11.70 15.13 5.44
C GLN A 43 -10.91 13.86 5.81
N ILE A 44 -11.46 13.02 6.67
CA ILE A 44 -10.81 11.75 7.07
C ILE A 44 -10.80 10.77 5.89
N SER A 45 -11.88 10.72 5.10
CA SER A 45 -11.92 9.95 3.87
C SER A 45 -10.83 10.38 2.89
N ALA A 46 -10.62 11.69 2.71
CA ALA A 46 -9.58 12.21 1.83
C ALA A 46 -8.18 11.81 2.31
N ILE A 47 -7.91 11.94 3.61
CA ILE A 47 -6.63 11.53 4.21
C ILE A 47 -6.38 10.03 3.97
N PHE A 48 -7.37 9.16 4.19
CA PHE A 48 -7.21 7.73 3.92
C PHE A 48 -6.95 7.41 2.45
N LEU A 49 -7.58 8.13 1.51
CA LEU A 49 -7.29 7.97 0.08
C LEU A 49 -5.87 8.42 -0.28
N ASP A 50 -5.42 9.55 0.27
CA ASP A 50 -4.06 10.04 0.06
C ASP A 50 -3.03 9.06 0.62
N THR A 51 -3.26 8.51 1.81
CA THR A 51 -2.40 7.45 2.38
C THR A 51 -2.42 6.19 1.50
N ALA A 52 -3.58 5.74 1.01
CA ALA A 52 -3.64 4.61 0.09
C ALA A 52 -2.83 4.83 -1.19
N ASN A 53 -2.79 6.07 -1.69
CA ASN A 53 -1.97 6.44 -2.83
C ASN A 53 -0.47 6.46 -2.47
N ASN A 54 -0.10 6.84 -1.26
CA ASN A 54 1.30 6.74 -0.80
C ASN A 54 1.75 5.28 -0.75
N GLU A 55 0.95 4.36 -0.19
CA GLU A 55 1.31 2.93 -0.15
C GLU A 55 1.40 2.30 -1.54
N LYS A 56 0.62 2.79 -2.50
CA LYS A 56 0.76 2.40 -3.91
C LYS A 56 2.15 2.76 -4.45
N GLU A 57 2.66 3.95 -4.13
CA GLU A 57 3.99 4.38 -4.58
C GLU A 57 5.10 3.65 -3.80
N HIS A 58 4.92 3.33 -2.51
CA HIS A 58 5.84 2.48 -1.75
C HIS A 58 5.92 1.06 -2.33
N ALA A 59 4.80 0.50 -2.78
CA ALA A 59 4.73 -0.83 -3.39
C ALA A 59 5.23 -0.86 -4.85
N LYS A 60 5.65 0.24 -5.45
CA LYS A 60 6.05 0.26 -6.85
C LYS A 60 7.43 -0.39 -7.02
N MET A 61 7.47 -1.59 -7.61
CA MET A 61 8.69 -2.35 -7.90
C MET A 61 9.14 -2.26 -9.35
#